data_AF-A0A662GT74-F1
#
_entry.id   AF-A0A662GT74-F1
#
_cell.length_a   1.000
_cell.length_b   1.000
_cell.length_c   1.000
_cell.angle_alpha   90.00
_cell.angle_beta   90.00
_cell.angle_gamma   90.00
#
_symmetry.space_group_name_H-M   'P 1'
#
loop_
_entity.id
_entity.type
_entity.pdbx_description
1 polymer ?
#
loop_
_entity_poly.entity_id
_entity_poly.type
_entity_poly.pdbx_seq_one_letter_code
_entity_poly.pdbx_strand_id
1 'polypeptide(L)'
;MRPRDTRRRLQGVVREIIRTGEKKVDEEGNEWERCIFVVELTGFSKRTPNEVLPEELRGAKVRVVRWCCFDWHYRTGVRATLTPEETERVLSGELDLSGNQRAAS
;
A
#
# COMPACT_ATOMS: atom_id res chain seq x y z
N MET A 1 -26.81 6.16 -7.56
CA MET A 1 -26.03 5.64 -6.41
C MET A 1 -24.95 4.72 -6.97
N ARG A 2 -23.66 4.99 -6.73
CA ARG A 2 -22.59 4.09 -7.18
C ARG A 2 -22.58 2.84 -6.29
N PRO A 3 -22.40 1.61 -6.83
CA PRO A 3 -22.24 0.42 -6.01
C PRO A 3 -21.06 0.58 -5.04
N ARG A 4 -21.22 0.13 -3.81
CA ARG A 4 -20.15 0.19 -2.79
C ARG A 4 -19.19 -0.98 -3.04
N ASP A 5 -17.91 -0.69 -3.28
CA ASP A 5 -16.85 -1.72 -3.37
C ASP A 5 -16.71 -2.42 -2.00
N THR A 6 -17.08 -3.70 -1.96
CA THR A 6 -17.09 -4.57 -0.78
C THR A 6 -15.88 -5.49 -0.70
N ARG A 7 -14.94 -5.41 -1.65
CA ARG A 7 -13.75 -6.26 -1.63
C ARG A 7 -12.91 -6.00 -0.39
N ARG A 8 -12.31 -7.07 0.14
CA ARG A 8 -11.48 -7.03 1.34
C ARG A 8 -10.22 -6.22 1.16
N ARG A 9 -9.87 -5.51 2.22
CA ARG A 9 -8.74 -4.57 2.24
C ARG A 9 -8.02 -4.68 3.56
N LEU A 10 -6.75 -5.08 3.51
CA LEU A 10 -5.86 -5.01 4.65
C LEU A 10 -5.50 -3.56 4.97
N GLN A 11 -5.20 -3.31 6.22
CA GLN A 11 -4.89 -2.01 6.77
C GLN A 11 -3.79 -2.10 7.81
N GLY A 12 -2.95 -1.07 7.84
CA GLY A 12 -1.82 -0.98 8.75
C GLY A 12 -1.40 0.44 9.05
N VAL A 13 -0.25 0.56 9.70
CA VAL A 13 0.38 1.84 10.02
C VAL A 13 1.65 1.98 9.19
N VAL A 14 1.83 3.14 8.56
CA VAL A 14 3.06 3.47 7.83
C VAL A 14 4.19 3.67 8.84
N ARG A 15 5.21 2.81 8.78
CA ARG A 15 6.38 2.87 9.67
C ARG A 15 7.56 3.56 9.04
N GLU A 16 7.74 3.40 7.74
CA GLU A 16 8.86 3.94 6.99
C GLU A 16 8.40 4.30 5.57
N ILE A 17 9.04 5.32 5.00
CA ILE A 17 8.86 5.73 3.61
C ILE A 17 10.24 5.86 2.98
N ILE A 18 10.49 5.03 1.97
CA ILE A 18 11.76 4.99 1.24
C ILE A 18 11.53 5.67 -0.11
N ARG A 19 12.18 6.81 -0.33
CA ARG A 19 12.20 7.53 -1.61
C ARG A 19 13.09 6.77 -2.59
N THR A 20 12.61 6.46 -3.79
CA THR A 20 13.42 5.70 -4.77
C THR A 20 14.13 6.59 -5.76
N GLY A 21 13.87 7.90 -5.75
CA GLY A 21 14.42 8.87 -6.72
C GLY A 21 13.84 8.77 -8.13
N GLU A 22 12.97 7.79 -8.39
CA GLU A 22 12.24 7.69 -9.65
C GLU A 22 11.12 8.74 -9.66
N LYS A 23 11.10 9.56 -10.70
CA LYS A 23 10.19 10.69 -10.83
C LYS A 23 9.41 10.63 -12.13
N LYS A 24 8.20 11.18 -12.13
CA LYS A 24 7.39 11.43 -13.32
C LYS A 24 6.67 12.78 -13.18
N VAL A 25 6.31 13.38 -14.29
CA VAL A 25 5.51 14.61 -14.33
C VAL A 25 4.16 14.27 -14.97
N ASP A 26 3.06 14.74 -14.37
CA ASP A 26 1.73 14.57 -14.95
C ASP A 26 1.39 15.71 -15.94
N GLU A 27 0.22 15.64 -16.57
CA GLU A 27 -0.24 16.62 -17.56
C GLU A 27 -0.40 18.04 -16.99
N GLU A 28 -0.54 18.16 -15.67
CA GLU A 28 -0.69 19.43 -14.95
C GLU A 28 0.67 20.01 -14.50
N GLY A 29 1.77 19.31 -14.79
CA GLY A 29 3.12 19.73 -14.42
C GLY A 29 3.53 19.35 -12.99
N ASN A 30 2.74 18.53 -12.29
CA ASN A 30 3.09 18.09 -10.94
C ASN A 30 4.19 17.02 -10.99
N GLU A 31 5.25 17.19 -10.20
CA GLU A 31 6.27 16.17 -10.01
C GLU A 31 5.80 15.12 -9.00
N TRP A 32 5.80 13.86 -9.42
CA TRP A 32 5.50 12.71 -8.59
C TRP A 32 6.76 11.87 -8.41
N GLU A 33 7.05 11.49 -7.18
CA GLU A 33 8.16 10.61 -6.85
C GLU A 33 7.65 9.24 -6.38
N ARG A 34 8.24 8.18 -6.92
CA ARG A 34 7.97 6.81 -6.50
C ARG A 34 8.61 6.57 -5.13
N CYS A 35 7.79 6.07 -4.22
CA CYS A 35 8.17 5.77 -2.85
C CYS A 35 7.73 4.35 -2.49
N ILE A 36 8.49 3.72 -1.60
CA ILE A 36 8.15 2.43 -1.00
C ILE A 36 7.74 2.69 0.44
N PHE A 37 6.48 2.42 0.74
CA PHE A 37 5.92 2.55 2.08
C PHE A 37 6.05 1.19 2.77
N VAL A 38 6.63 1.17 3.96
CA VAL A 38 6.64 -0.02 4.83
C VAL A 38 5.46 0.09 5.77
N VAL A 39 4.46 -0.75 5.55
CA VAL A 39 3.19 -0.76 6.28
C VAL A 39 3.16 -1.96 7.22
N GLU A 40 3.06 -1.72 8.52
CA GLU A 40 2.86 -2.77 9.51
C GLU A 40 1.37 -3.10 9.62
N LEU A 41 1.00 -4.34 9.31
CA LEU A 41 -0.40 -4.79 9.28
C LEU A 41 -1.02 -4.82 10.68
N THR A 42 -2.22 -4.25 10.77
CA THR A 42 -3.02 -4.21 12.02
C THR A 42 -4.32 -4.98 11.90
N GLY A 43 -4.81 -5.21 10.68
CA GLY A 43 -6.03 -5.97 10.44
C GLY A 43 -6.70 -5.62 9.11
N PHE A 44 -7.96 -5.99 8.98
CA PHE A 44 -8.79 -5.58 7.86
C PHE A 44 -9.43 -4.20 8.09
N SER A 45 -9.73 -3.49 7.00
CA SER A 45 -10.46 -2.24 7.06
C SER A 45 -11.88 -2.45 7.62
N LYS A 46 -12.48 -1.40 8.17
CA LYS A 46 -13.89 -1.43 8.66
C LYS A 46 -14.93 -1.79 7.59
N ARG A 47 -14.55 -1.84 6.31
CA ARG A 47 -15.43 -2.25 5.20
C ARG A 47 -15.60 -3.76 5.13
N THR A 48 -14.75 -4.53 5.81
CA THR A 48 -14.79 -5.99 5.88
C THR A 48 -14.76 -6.45 7.34
N PRO A 49 -15.89 -6.29 8.05
CA PRO A 49 -15.94 -6.50 9.50
C PRO A 49 -15.84 -7.97 9.92
N ASN A 50 -16.10 -8.91 9.02
CA ASN A 50 -16.10 -10.35 9.31
C ASN A 50 -14.75 -11.02 9.04
N GLU A 51 -13.79 -10.29 8.46
CA GLU A 51 -12.48 -10.81 8.12
C GLU A 51 -11.53 -10.70 9.32
N VAL A 52 -10.85 -11.79 9.64
CA VAL A 52 -9.86 -11.86 10.72
C VAL A 52 -8.48 -11.93 10.09
N LEU A 53 -7.55 -11.09 10.57
CA LEU A 53 -6.17 -11.13 10.12
C LEU A 53 -5.55 -12.49 10.47
N PRO A 54 -5.00 -13.24 9.49
CA PRO A 54 -4.25 -14.46 9.76
C PRO A 54 -3.09 -14.19 10.75
N GLU A 55 -2.82 -15.15 11.64
CA GLU A 55 -1.87 -14.96 12.74
C GLU A 55 -0.45 -14.69 12.22
N GLU A 56 -0.06 -15.38 11.15
CA GLU A 56 1.21 -15.23 10.46
C GLU A 56 1.43 -13.84 9.86
N LEU A 57 0.34 -13.07 9.64
CA LEU A 57 0.39 -11.71 9.12
C LEU A 57 0.31 -10.65 10.23
N ARG A 58 0.15 -11.04 11.49
CA ARG A 58 0.06 -10.11 12.63
C ARG A 58 1.37 -9.33 12.79
N GLY A 59 1.31 -8.01 12.63
CA GLY A 59 2.49 -7.15 12.71
C GLY A 59 3.46 -7.32 11.53
N ALA A 60 3.08 -8.06 10.48
CA ALA A 60 3.89 -8.21 9.29
C ALA A 60 4.11 -6.85 8.62
N LYS A 61 5.33 -6.62 8.11
CA LYS A 61 5.69 -5.39 7.39
C LYS A 61 5.58 -5.65 5.90
N VAL A 62 4.65 -4.96 5.25
CA VAL A 62 4.43 -5.03 3.80
C VAL A 62 5.06 -3.82 3.13
N ARG A 63 5.84 -4.03 2.08
CA ARG A 63 6.41 -2.96 1.25
C ARG A 63 5.47 -2.68 0.09
N VAL A 64 4.95 -1.46 -0.04
CA VAL A 64 4.04 -1.08 -1.13
C VAL A 64 4.49 0.17 -1.85
N VAL A 65 4.24 0.23 -3.15
CA VAL A 65 4.60 1.39 -3.98
C VAL A 65 3.53 2.46 -3.89
N ARG A 66 3.94 3.70 -3.64
CA ARG A 66 3.08 4.88 -3.73
C ARG A 66 3.80 5.95 -4.54
N TRP A 67 3.04 6.74 -5.29
CA TRP A 67 3.53 7.95 -5.92
C TRP A 67 3.16 9.12 -5.02
N CYS A 68 4.15 9.94 -4.67
CA CYS A 68 4.00 11.06 -3.75
C CYS A 68 4.33 12.35 -4.48
N CYS A 69 3.43 13.34 -4.41
CA CYS A 69 3.64 14.66 -5.01
C CYS A 69 3.81 15.74 -3.94
N PHE A 70 2.90 15.75 -2.96
CA PHE A 70 2.89 16.72 -1.87
C PHE A 70 3.42 16.17 -0.55
N ASP A 71 3.94 17.04 0.31
CA ASP A 71 4.52 16.72 1.64
C ASP A 71 3.61 15.85 2.52
N TRP A 72 2.30 16.06 2.45
CA TRP A 72 1.35 15.30 3.26
C TRP A 72 1.33 13.80 2.94
N HIS A 73 1.82 13.39 1.77
CA HIS A 73 2.00 11.97 1.45
C HIS A 73 3.10 11.31 2.28
N TYR A 74 4.10 12.06 2.74
CA TYR A 74 5.31 11.53 3.37
C TYR A 74 5.17 11.34 4.90
N ARG A 75 3.94 11.18 5.41
CA ARG A 75 3.70 11.04 6.85
C ARG A 75 3.84 9.60 7.31
N THR A 76 4.63 9.39 8.37
CA THR A 76 4.68 8.12 9.12
C THR A 76 3.70 8.14 10.29
N GLY A 77 3.45 6.99 10.90
CA GLY A 77 2.52 6.83 12.02
C GLY A 77 1.03 6.93 11.64
N VAL A 78 0.75 7.18 10.37
CA VAL A 78 -0.61 7.27 9.83
C VAL A 78 -1.11 5.92 9.34
N ARG A 79 -2.42 5.77 9.31
CA ARG A 79 -3.10 4.57 8.80
C ARG A 79 -3.07 4.53 7.28
N ALA A 80 -2.65 3.41 6.71
CA ALA A 80 -2.70 3.11 5.29
C ALA A 80 -3.59 1.90 5.02
N THR A 81 -4.36 1.97 3.94
CA THR A 81 -5.21 0.85 3.49
C THR A 81 -4.67 0.37 2.16
N LEU A 82 -4.48 -0.94 2.05
CA LEU A 82 -4.07 -1.59 0.81
C LEU A 82 -5.21 -1.57 -0.21
N THR A 83 -4.89 -1.61 -1.50
CA THR A 83 -5.91 -1.91 -2.52
C THR A 83 -6.37 -3.36 -2.37
N PRO A 84 -7.52 -3.75 -2.96
CA PRO A 84 -7.95 -5.14 -2.97
C PRO A 84 -6.91 -6.05 -3.61
N GLU A 85 -6.28 -5.61 -4.69
CA GLU A 85 -5.27 -6.38 -5.41
C GLU A 85 -3.99 -6.57 -4.57
N GLU A 86 -3.53 -5.52 -3.90
CA GLU A 86 -2.44 -5.62 -2.92
C GLU A 86 -2.79 -6.54 -1.75
N THR A 87 -4.05 -6.49 -1.30
CA THR A 87 -4.54 -7.33 -0.21
C THR A 87 -4.48 -8.81 -0.59
N GLU A 88 -4.96 -9.19 -1.76
CA GLU A 88 -4.90 -10.58 -2.21
C GLU A 88 -3.46 -11.09 -2.35
N ARG A 89 -2.54 -10.25 -2.86
CA ARG A 89 -1.11 -10.60 -2.94
C ARG A 89 -0.50 -10.86 -1.57
N VAL A 90 -0.78 -9.98 -0.60
CA VAL A 90 -0.31 -10.17 0.80
C VAL A 90 -0.90 -11.42 1.42
N LEU A 91 -2.19 -11.69 1.22
CA LEU A 91 -2.84 -12.90 1.71
C LEU A 91 -2.30 -14.18 1.04
N SER A 92 -1.74 -14.08 -0.16
CA SER A 92 -1.02 -15.18 -0.83
C SER A 92 0.43 -15.35 -0.38
N GLY A 93 0.90 -14.53 0.57
CA GLY A 93 2.24 -14.60 1.16
C GLY A 93 3.23 -13.57 0.62
N GLU A 94 2.83 -12.68 -0.29
CA GLU A 94 3.73 -11.68 -0.87
C GLU A 94 3.79 -10.41 0.00
N LEU A 95 4.90 -10.25 0.74
CA LEU A 95 5.10 -9.09 1.62
C LEU A 95 5.87 -7.94 0.96
N ASP A 96 6.56 -8.19 -0.16
CA ASP A 96 7.24 -7.15 -0.93
C ASP A 96 6.54 -6.89 -2.27
N LEU A 97 5.64 -5.90 -2.27
CA LEU A 97 4.92 -5.47 -3.47
C LEU A 97 5.69 -4.38 -4.23
N SER A 98 6.94 -4.08 -3.85
CA SER A 98 7.80 -3.09 -4.51
C SER A 98 8.59 -3.61 -5.71
N GLY A 99 8.41 -4.91 -6.02
CA GLY A 99 9.06 -5.64 -7.10
C GLY A 99 9.14 -4.91 -8.45
N ASN A 100 10.24 -5.18 -9.16
CA ASN A 100 10.73 -4.50 -10.34
C ASN A 100 9.81 -4.70 -11.56
N GLN A 101 9.38 -3.63 -12.25
CA GLN A 101 8.86 -3.71 -13.62
C GLN A 101 10.01 -3.91 -14.62
N ARG A 102 10.74 -5.03 -14.53
CA ARG A 102 11.67 -5.47 -15.56
C ARG A 102 11.75 -7.00 -15.62
N ALA A 103 10.85 -7.59 -16.42
CA ALA A 103 11.08 -8.85 -17.15
C ALA A 103 9.93 -9.09 -18.14
N ALA A 104 9.80 -8.21 -19.13
CA ALA A 104 9.34 -8.60 -20.46
C ALA A 104 10.42 -8.08 -21.41
N SER A 105 11.31 -8.98 -21.79
CA SER A 105 12.23 -8.85 -22.92
C SER A 105 11.82 -9.90 -23.94
#